data_AF-A0A4R0GUT7-F1
#
_entry.id   AF-A0A4R0GUT7-F1
#
_cell.length_a   1.000
_cell.length_b   1.000
_cell.length_c   1.000
_cell.angle_alpha   90.00
_cell.angle_beta   90.00
_cell.angle_gamma   90.00
#
_symmetry.space_group_name_H-M   'P 1'
#
loop_
_entity.id
_entity.type
_entity.pdbx_description
1 polymer ?
#
loop_
_entity_poly.entity_id
_entity_poly.type
_entity_poly.pdbx_seq_one_letter_code
_entity_poly.pdbx_strand_id
1 'polypeptide(L)'
;MSNSMAAGARVAVAIGVVKWVLIGLAMVAAGVSILLTLVDPTSEYTVAAGIAGALGCVVWSLFVWVLFGWFEHTLSALVAIARNTGQQLPVSYDVPPAAYEQRRG
;
A
#
# COMPACT_ATOMS: atom_id res chain seq x y z
N MET A 1 -16.01 16.68 -3.97
CA MET A 1 -14.76 15.91 -3.73
C MET A 1 -14.01 15.83 -5.04
N SER A 2 -12.76 16.30 -5.12
CA SER A 2 -11.99 16.23 -6.37
C SER A 2 -11.69 14.78 -6.75
N ASN A 3 -11.82 14.45 -8.03
CA ASN A 3 -11.61 13.09 -8.57
C ASN A 3 -10.25 12.47 -8.18
N SER A 4 -9.25 13.30 -7.89
CA SER A 4 -7.90 12.89 -7.47
C SER A 4 -7.83 12.27 -6.07
N MET A 5 -8.61 12.75 -5.10
CA MET A 5 -8.62 12.17 -3.75
C MET A 5 -9.31 10.79 -3.70
N ALA A 6 -10.34 10.59 -4.53
CA ALA A 6 -10.99 9.28 -4.67
C ALA A 6 -10.07 8.26 -5.38
N ALA A 7 -9.25 8.73 -6.33
CA ALA A 7 -8.26 7.89 -7.00
C ALA A 7 -7.18 7.38 -6.03
N GLY A 8 -6.63 8.24 -5.16
CA GLY A 8 -5.59 7.84 -4.19
C GLY A 8 -6.05 6.76 -3.21
N ALA A 9 -7.29 6.85 -2.71
CA ALA A 9 -7.86 5.83 -1.84
C ALA A 9 -8.06 4.48 -2.55
N ARG A 10 -8.46 4.50 -3.82
CA ARG A 10 -8.62 3.27 -4.63
C ARG A 10 -7.28 2.58 -4.90
N VAL A 11 -6.21 3.36 -5.12
CA VAL A 11 -4.86 2.82 -5.32
C VAL A 11 -4.34 2.15 -4.04
N ALA A 12 -4.54 2.75 -2.87
CA ALA A 12 -4.15 2.13 -1.60
C ALA A 12 -4.85 0.78 -1.38
N VAL A 13 -6.15 0.71 -1.66
CA VAL A 13 -6.92 -0.56 -1.57
C VAL A 13 -6.42 -1.58 -2.58
N ALA A 14 -6.15 -1.19 -3.83
CA ALA A 14 -5.62 -2.09 -4.86
C ALA A 14 -4.25 -2.67 -4.46
N ILE A 15 -3.35 -1.84 -3.90
CA ILE A 15 -2.05 -2.27 -3.38
C ILE A 15 -2.23 -3.27 -2.23
N GLY A 16 -3.19 -3.03 -1.33
CA GLY A 16 -3.53 -3.94 -0.25
C GLY A 16 -4.01 -5.31 -0.77
N VAL A 17 -4.86 -5.33 -1.80
CA VAL A 17 -5.33 -6.59 -2.43
C VAL A 17 -4.16 -7.32 -3.10
N VAL A 18 -3.34 -6.62 -3.89
CA VAL A 18 -2.18 -7.21 -4.58
C VAL A 18 -1.19 -7.80 -3.58
N LYS A 19 -0.93 -7.13 -2.45
CA LYS A 19 -0.09 -7.64 -1.35
C LYS A 19 -0.54 -9.03 -0.90
N TRP A 20 -1.83 -9.17 -0.59
CA TRP A 20 -2.37 -10.45 -0.12
C TRP A 20 -2.40 -11.53 -1.19
N VAL A 21 -2.63 -11.16 -2.47
CA VAL A 21 -2.53 -12.10 -3.60
C VAL A 21 -1.10 -12.64 -3.74
N LEU A 22 -0.09 -11.77 -3.67
CA LEU A 22 1.32 -12.15 -3.77
C LEU A 22 1.75 -13.05 -2.60
N ILE A 23 1.32 -12.72 -1.37
CA ILE A 23 1.58 -13.56 -0.20
C ILE A 23 0.88 -14.91 -0.34
N GLY A 24 -0.37 -14.93 -0.79
CA GLY A 24 -1.12 -16.17 -1.03
C GLY A 24 -0.41 -17.07 -2.05
N LEU A 25 0.06 -16.50 -3.16
CA LEU A 25 0.82 -17.23 -4.17
C LEU A 25 2.12 -17.81 -3.62
N ALA A 26 2.85 -17.04 -2.81
CA ALA A 26 4.07 -17.51 -2.15
C ALA A 26 3.80 -18.65 -1.17
N MET A 27 2.69 -18.61 -0.44
CA MET A 27 2.29 -19.70 0.47
C MET A 27 1.93 -20.97 -0.30
N VAL A 28 1.26 -20.86 -1.45
CA VAL A 28 0.98 -22.02 -2.32
C VAL A 28 2.30 -22.62 -2.82
N ALA A 29 3.23 -21.79 -3.29
CA ALA A 29 4.56 -22.25 -3.74
C ALA A 29 5.36 -22.93 -2.62
N ALA A 30 5.31 -22.39 -1.40
CA ALA A 30 5.91 -23.00 -0.21
C ALA A 30 5.28 -24.37 0.09
N GLY A 31 3.95 -24.46 0.05
CA GLY A 31 3.20 -25.70 0.25
C GLY A 31 3.56 -26.76 -0.77
N VAL A 32 3.64 -26.40 -2.06
CA VAL A 32 4.06 -27.30 -3.14
C VAL A 32 5.50 -27.76 -2.93
N SER A 33 6.40 -26.86 -2.52
CA SER A 33 7.81 -27.22 -2.27
C SER A 33 7.95 -28.26 -1.16
N ILE A 34 7.19 -28.12 -0.08
CA ILE A 34 7.16 -29.10 1.02
C ILE A 34 6.48 -30.41 0.57
N LEU A 35 5.36 -30.32 -0.15
CA LEU A 35 4.58 -31.48 -0.57
C LEU A 35 5.39 -32.37 -1.53
N LEU A 36 6.09 -31.75 -2.49
CA LEU A 36 6.98 -32.47 -3.43
C LEU A 36 8.07 -33.23 -2.70
N THR A 37 8.68 -32.62 -1.69
CA THR A 37 9.68 -33.26 -0.83
C THR A 37 9.12 -34.45 -0.05
N LEU A 38 7.87 -34.38 0.40
CA LEU A 38 7.23 -35.47 1.14
C LEU A 38 6.81 -36.64 0.24
N VAL A 39 6.43 -36.35 -1.01
CA VAL A 39 6.00 -37.38 -1.97
C VAL A 39 7.18 -38.14 -2.56
N ASP A 40 8.34 -37.49 -2.74
CA ASP A 40 9.53 -38.14 -3.30
C ASP A 40 10.82 -37.82 -2.52
N PRO A 41 11.02 -38.44 -1.33
CA PRO A 41 12.22 -38.24 -0.52
C PRO A 41 13.38 -39.11 -1.04
N THR A 42 13.75 -38.95 -2.31
CA THR A 42 14.78 -39.77 -2.97
C THR A 42 16.21 -39.41 -2.56
N SER A 43 16.46 -38.20 -2.06
CA SER A 43 17.78 -37.80 -1.55
C SER A 43 17.67 -36.75 -0.45
N GLU A 44 18.65 -36.73 0.46
CA GLU A 44 18.80 -35.68 1.47
C GLU A 44 18.88 -34.27 0.85
N TYR A 45 19.45 -34.17 -0.36
CA TYR A 45 19.54 -32.92 -1.11
C TYR A 45 18.14 -32.40 -1.53
N THR A 46 17.24 -33.29 -1.92
CA THR A 46 15.84 -32.95 -2.30
C THR A 46 15.07 -32.38 -1.09
N VAL A 47 15.36 -32.92 0.11
CA VAL A 47 14.76 -32.45 1.36
C VAL A 47 15.29 -31.08 1.74
N ALA A 48 16.61 -30.88 1.68
CA ALA A 48 17.23 -29.59 1.96
C ALA A 48 16.75 -28.50 0.99
N ALA A 49 16.63 -28.81 -0.29
CA ALA A 49 16.15 -27.88 -1.32
C ALA A 49 14.67 -27.48 -1.11
N GLY A 50 13.80 -28.43 -0.76
CA GLY A 50 12.39 -28.14 -0.46
C GLY A 50 12.20 -27.25 0.76
N ILE A 51 12.95 -27.52 1.84
CA ILE A 51 12.94 -26.69 3.04
C ILE A 51 13.48 -25.28 2.75
N ALA A 52 14.61 -25.18 2.02
CA ALA A 52 15.18 -23.90 1.63
C ALA A 52 14.21 -23.08 0.75
N GLY A 53 13.50 -23.72 -0.19
CA GLY A 53 12.47 -23.10 -1.02
C GLY A 53 11.30 -22.57 -0.19
N ALA A 54 10.80 -23.37 0.77
CA ALA A 54 9.73 -22.95 1.67
C ALA A 54 10.14 -21.77 2.55
N LEU A 55 11.34 -21.82 3.14
CA LEU A 55 11.91 -20.70 3.90
C LEU A 55 12.07 -19.44 3.05
N GLY A 56 12.55 -19.59 1.81
CA GLY A 56 12.65 -18.50 0.85
C GLY A 56 11.30 -17.82 0.58
N CYS A 57 10.23 -18.62 0.44
CA CYS A 57 8.87 -18.10 0.27
C CYS A 57 8.36 -17.34 1.50
N VAL A 58 8.71 -17.79 2.72
CA VAL A 58 8.37 -17.07 3.96
C VAL A 58 9.10 -15.74 4.04
N VAL A 59 10.40 -15.71 3.78
CA VAL A 59 11.20 -14.48 3.77
C VAL A 59 10.69 -13.51 2.72
N TRP A 60 10.41 -13.99 1.51
CA TRP A 60 9.79 -13.20 0.45
C TRP A 60 8.45 -12.60 0.88
N SER A 61 7.60 -13.40 1.53
CA SER A 61 6.30 -12.94 2.02
C SER A 61 6.43 -11.84 3.07
N LEU A 62 7.43 -11.94 3.96
CA LEU A 62 7.74 -10.86 4.91
C LEU A 62 8.18 -9.58 4.19
N PHE A 63 9.03 -9.69 3.17
CA PHE A 63 9.44 -8.54 2.35
C PHE A 63 8.24 -7.86 1.68
N VAL A 64 7.37 -8.63 1.01
CA VAL A 64 6.15 -8.13 0.39
C VAL A 64 5.24 -7.49 1.43
N TRP A 65 5.08 -8.11 2.59
CA TRP A 65 4.25 -7.58 3.67
C TRP A 65 4.75 -6.22 4.18
N VAL A 66 6.07 -6.08 4.42
CA VAL A 66 6.67 -4.82 4.89
C VAL A 66 6.59 -3.74 3.81
N LEU A 67 7.03 -4.03 2.58
CA LEU A 67 7.04 -3.06 1.47
C LEU A 67 5.63 -2.57 1.16
N PHE A 68 4.72 -3.49 0.81
CA PHE A 68 3.37 -3.11 0.41
C PHE A 68 2.54 -2.61 1.60
N GLY A 69 2.79 -3.12 2.81
CA GLY A 69 2.16 -2.60 4.03
C GLY A 69 2.56 -1.15 4.31
N TRP A 70 3.84 -0.81 4.16
CA TRP A 70 4.29 0.57 4.29
C TRP A 70 3.73 1.47 3.17
N PHE A 71 3.72 1.01 1.91
CA PHE A 71 3.13 1.77 0.80
C PHE A 71 1.64 2.05 1.02
N GLU A 72 0.87 1.05 1.44
CA GLU A 72 -0.56 1.19 1.77
C GLU A 72 -0.78 2.22 2.89
N HIS A 73 -0.01 2.12 3.98
CA HIS A 73 -0.12 3.01 5.12
C HIS A 73 0.26 4.46 4.76
N THR A 74 1.30 4.65 3.94
CA THR A 74 1.77 5.98 3.52
C THR A 74 0.75 6.64 2.61
N LEU A 75 0.21 5.92 1.62
CA LEU A 75 -0.81 6.46 0.71
C LEU A 75 -2.10 6.81 1.46
N SER A 76 -2.53 5.95 2.40
CA SER A 76 -3.70 6.23 3.25
C SER A 76 -3.49 7.51 4.08
N ALA A 77 -2.32 7.67 4.70
CA ALA A 77 -1.98 8.86 5.47
C ALA A 77 -1.95 10.13 4.59
N LEU A 78 -1.34 10.06 3.40
CA LEU A 78 -1.30 11.19 2.46
C LEU A 78 -2.70 11.60 1.99
N VAL A 79 -3.57 10.64 1.71
CA VAL A 79 -4.97 10.92 1.36
C VAL A 79 -5.71 11.56 2.53
N ALA A 80 -5.48 11.09 3.76
CA ALA A 80 -6.08 11.68 4.96
C ALA A 80 -5.63 13.13 5.17
N ILE A 81 -4.33 13.42 5.02
CA ILE A 81 -3.80 14.77 5.10
C ILE A 81 -4.41 15.66 4.01
N ALA A 82 -4.44 15.19 2.76
CA ALA A 82 -5.01 15.94 1.64
C ALA A 82 -6.49 16.30 1.84
N ARG A 83 -7.27 15.42 2.48
CA ARG A 83 -8.67 15.68 2.84
C ARG A 83 -8.79 16.80 3.88
N ASN A 84 -7.90 16.82 4.88
CA ASN A 84 -7.96 17.78 5.97
C ASN A 84 -7.37 19.15 5.60
N THR A 85 -6.33 19.20 4.76
CA THR A 85 -5.68 20.46 4.34
C THR A 85 -6.37 21.14 3.17
N GLY A 86 -7.10 20.40 2.32
CA GLY A 86 -7.83 20.97 1.19
C GLY A 86 -8.99 21.90 1.56
N GLN A 87 -9.47 21.85 2.81
CA GLN A 87 -10.55 22.73 3.30
C GLN A 87 -10.06 24.09 3.83
N GLN A 88 -8.75 24.30 3.98
CA GLN A 88 -8.19 25.48 4.66
C GLN A 88 -7.72 26.62 3.72
N LEU A 89 -7.93 26.51 2.40
CA LEU A 89 -7.62 27.59 1.45
C LEU A 89 -8.89 28.03 0.72
N PRO A 90 -9.64 28.96 1.33
CA PRO A 90 -9.66 30.29 0.78
C PRO A 90 -9.22 31.28 1.85
N VAL A 91 -8.00 31.82 1.72
CA VAL A 91 -7.69 33.07 2.40
C VAL A 91 -8.49 34.16 1.67
N SER A 92 -9.73 34.37 2.10
CA SER A 92 -10.46 35.59 1.76
C SER A 92 -9.76 36.71 2.49
N TYR A 93 -8.85 37.39 1.79
CA TYR A 93 -8.46 38.71 2.23
C TYR A 93 -9.68 39.60 2.03
N ASP A 94 -10.51 39.72 3.06
CA ASP A 94 -11.46 40.84 3.16
C ASP A 94 -10.60 42.10 3.33
N VAL A 95 -10.10 42.62 2.21
CA VAL A 95 -9.42 43.91 2.14
C VAL A 95 -10.51 44.94 2.42
N PRO A 96 -10.41 45.73 3.51
CA PRO A 96 -11.35 46.81 3.74
C PRO A 96 -11.33 47.74 2.51
N PRO A 97 -12.50 48.18 2.00
CA PRO A 97 -12.54 49.10 0.86
C PRO A 97 -11.70 50.33 1.19
N ALA A 98 -10.85 50.72 0.25
CA ALA A 98 -9.94 51.83 0.46
C ALA A 98 -10.72 53.12 0.75
N ALA A 99 -10.28 53.91 1.72
CA ALA A 99 -11.01 55.08 2.24
C ALA A 99 -11.39 56.14 1.19
N TYR A 100 -10.80 56.10 -0.02
CA TYR A 100 -11.16 57.00 -1.11
C TYR A 100 -12.45 56.61 -1.85
N GLU A 101 -12.94 55.37 -1.71
CA GLU A 101 -14.17 54.91 -2.35
C GLU A 101 -15.44 55.35 -1.60
N GLN A 102 -15.33 55.67 -0.30
CA GLN A 102 -16.46 56.08 0.53
C GLN A 102 -16.95 57.51 0.29
N ARG A 103 -16.21 58.33 -0.47
CA ARG A 103 -16.49 59.76 -0.64
C ARG A 103 -17.28 60.12 -1.91
N ARG A 104 -17.81 59.12 -2.63
CA ARG A 104 -18.59 59.32 -3.87
C ARG A 104 -20.09 59.00 -3.75
N GLY A 105 -20.61 58.83 -2.53
CA GLY A 105 -22.05 58.75 -2.25
C GLY A 105 -22.66 60.11 -1.97
#